data_AF-A0A095A3V9-F1
#
_entry.id   AF-A0A095A3V9-F1
#
_cell.length_a   1.000
_cell.length_b   1.000
_cell.length_c   1.000
_cell.angle_alpha   90.00
_cell.angle_beta   90.00
_cell.angle_gamma   90.00
#
_symmetry.space_group_name_H-M   'P 1'
#
loop_
_entity.id
_entity.type
_entity.pdbx_description
1 polymer ?
#
loop_
_entity_poly.entity_id
_entity_poly.type
_entity_poly.pdbx_seq_one_letter_code
_entity_poly.pdbx_strand_id
1 'polypeptide(L)'
;MVLRMWGLPGQSMNMAKVSFCYKIFSLAVLSLNSFAIATEFLRRGGWFVTKVFRSRDYEPLKWVLSQFFRTVRAIKPEASRLESAEIFLVGQNYIAPARIDPKFLDARHVFGEVDAPKDRAALVSTFLKESRKKSKDSIEESTLPKRGTDEDEEDLEVETQVQRLLDEEEKLKKK
;
A
#
# COMPACT_ATOMS: atom_id res chain seq x y z
N MET A 1 36.87 -23.39 -33.09
CA MET A 1 35.43 -23.71 -32.95
C MET A 1 35.16 -23.96 -31.47
N VAL A 2 34.99 -22.89 -30.68
CA VAL A 2 34.73 -23.00 -29.23
C VAL A 2 33.23 -22.87 -29.02
N LEU A 3 32.69 -23.91 -28.41
CA LEU A 3 31.28 -24.18 -28.19
C LEU A 3 30.66 -23.07 -27.33
N ARG A 4 29.63 -22.40 -27.89
CA ARG A 4 28.70 -21.53 -27.15
C ARG A 4 28.02 -22.36 -26.07
N MET A 5 28.39 -22.14 -24.81
CA MET A 5 27.62 -22.66 -23.67
C MET A 5 26.59 -21.61 -23.26
N TRP A 6 25.33 -22.01 -23.32
CA TRP A 6 24.15 -21.24 -22.95
C TRP A 6 24.19 -20.78 -21.49
N GLY A 7 23.75 -19.54 -21.25
CA GLY A 7 23.49 -19.00 -19.92
C GLY A 7 22.53 -17.82 -20.02
N LEU A 8 21.23 -18.11 -20.17
CA LEU A 8 20.16 -17.12 -20.00
C LEU A 8 19.99 -16.78 -18.50
N PRO A 9 19.38 -15.62 -18.18
CA PRO A 9 19.77 -14.80 -17.04
C PRO A 9 19.12 -15.28 -15.74
N GLY A 10 19.84 -16.07 -14.96
CA GLY A 10 19.59 -16.19 -13.53
C GLY A 10 20.22 -15.01 -12.83
N GLN A 11 19.45 -13.94 -12.55
CA GLN A 11 19.92 -12.88 -11.65
C GLN A 11 20.23 -13.52 -10.29
N SER A 12 21.52 -13.72 -10.02
CA SER A 12 22.02 -14.01 -8.67
C SER A 12 21.53 -12.88 -7.76
N MET A 13 20.53 -13.17 -6.92
CA MET A 13 20.04 -12.20 -5.94
C MET A 13 21.18 -11.90 -4.97
N ASN A 14 21.73 -10.69 -5.08
CA ASN A 14 22.78 -10.21 -4.19
C ASN A 14 22.33 -10.36 -2.73
N MET A 15 23.16 -10.96 -1.89
CA MET A 15 22.88 -11.21 -0.47
C MET A 15 22.48 -9.93 0.30
N ALA A 16 23.02 -8.78 -0.13
CA ALA A 16 22.62 -7.46 0.37
C ALA A 16 21.14 -7.13 0.10
N LYS A 17 20.61 -7.49 -1.07
CA LYS A 17 19.19 -7.32 -1.40
C LYS A 17 18.31 -8.22 -0.54
N VAL A 18 18.71 -9.47 -0.34
CA VAL A 18 17.98 -10.43 0.53
C VAL A 18 17.89 -9.92 1.97
N SER A 19 19.01 -9.46 2.53
CA SER A 19 19.06 -8.88 3.87
C SER A 19 18.18 -7.63 3.99
N PHE A 20 18.19 -6.76 2.97
CA PHE A 20 17.35 -5.57 2.94
C PHE A 20 15.86 -5.90 2.87
N CYS A 21 15.45 -6.83 1.99
CA CYS A 21 14.07 -7.30 1.91
C CYS A 21 13.58 -7.90 3.23
N TYR A 22 14.40 -8.71 3.90
CA TYR A 22 14.08 -9.26 5.21
C TYR A 22 13.87 -8.17 6.27
N LYS A 23 14.74 -7.15 6.29
CA LYS A 23 14.59 -6.00 7.20
C LYS A 23 13.30 -5.25 6.94
N ILE A 24 12.95 -4.99 5.67
CA ILE A 24 11.70 -4.30 5.33
C ILE A 24 10.49 -5.10 5.78
N PHE A 25 10.44 -6.40 5.47
CA PHE A 25 9.36 -7.27 5.89
C PHE A 25 9.20 -7.27 7.42
N SER A 26 10.31 -7.43 8.15
CA SER A 26 10.30 -7.40 9.61
C SER A 26 9.76 -6.07 10.16
N LEU A 27 10.05 -4.94 9.51
CA LEU A 27 9.52 -3.63 9.91
C LEU A 27 8.02 -3.49 9.61
N ALA A 28 7.55 -4.01 8.47
CA ALA A 28 6.13 -4.02 8.14
C ALA A 28 5.32 -4.83 9.16
N VAL A 29 5.83 -6.00 9.56
CA VAL A 29 5.24 -6.83 10.63
C VAL A 29 5.23 -6.08 11.96
N LEU A 30 6.32 -5.39 12.31
CA LEU A 30 6.39 -4.58 13.52
C LEU A 30 5.35 -3.46 13.52
N SER A 31 5.17 -2.76 12.39
CA SER A 31 4.16 -1.71 12.25
C SER A 31 2.74 -2.25 12.42
N LEU A 32 2.44 -3.44 11.88
CA LEU A 32 1.13 -4.08 12.05
C LEU A 32 0.86 -4.46 13.52
N ASN A 33 1.85 -5.05 14.20
CA ASN A 33 1.73 -5.39 15.63
C ASN A 33 1.60 -4.14 16.51
N SER A 34 2.36 -3.08 16.19
CA SER A 34 2.23 -1.79 16.87
C SER A 34 0.82 -1.21 16.69
N PHE A 35 0.26 -1.34 15.49
CA PHE A 35 -1.10 -0.92 15.22
C PHE A 35 -2.13 -1.77 16.00
N ALA A 36 -1.95 -3.09 16.10
CA ALA A 36 -2.83 -3.95 16.87
C ALA A 36 -2.95 -3.48 18.33
N ILE A 37 -1.82 -3.19 18.98
CA ILE A 37 -1.81 -2.61 20.33
C ILE A 37 -2.45 -1.23 20.32
N ALA A 38 -2.13 -0.39 19.31
CA ALA A 38 -2.73 0.93 19.20
C ALA A 38 -4.27 0.88 19.13
N THR A 39 -4.88 -0.11 18.49
CA THR A 39 -6.35 -0.23 18.42
C THR A 39 -7.04 -0.35 19.78
N GLU A 40 -6.32 -0.86 20.79
CA GLU A 40 -6.83 -0.99 22.17
C GLU A 40 -6.77 0.34 22.94
N PHE A 41 -5.80 1.21 22.62
CA PHE A 41 -5.57 2.48 23.32
C PHE A 41 -6.10 3.70 22.57
N LEU A 42 -6.31 3.62 21.25
CA LEU A 42 -6.73 4.74 20.43
C LEU A 42 -8.21 5.07 20.68
N ARG A 43 -8.44 6.32 21.07
CA ARG A 43 -9.80 6.89 21.18
C ARG A 43 -10.34 7.20 19.79
N ARG A 44 -11.68 7.23 19.66
CA ARG A 44 -12.35 7.72 18.46
C ARG A 44 -11.85 9.12 18.09
N GLY A 45 -11.52 9.31 16.81
CA GLY A 45 -10.91 10.55 16.32
C GLY A 45 -9.39 10.64 16.53
N GLY A 46 -8.76 9.64 17.15
CA GLY A 46 -7.32 9.57 17.35
C GLY A 46 -6.53 9.43 16.05
N TRP A 47 -5.22 9.64 16.16
CA TRP A 47 -4.27 9.63 15.04
C TRP A 47 -3.24 8.53 15.27
N PHE A 48 -2.80 7.89 14.19
CA PHE A 48 -1.74 6.90 14.22
C PHE A 48 -0.75 7.20 13.12
N VAL A 49 0.54 7.21 13.47
CA VAL A 49 1.63 7.49 12.52
C VAL A 49 2.67 6.38 12.65
N THR A 50 3.04 5.78 11.53
CA THR A 50 4.07 4.74 11.50
C THR A 50 5.05 4.93 10.36
N LYS A 51 6.31 4.58 10.60
CA LYS A 51 7.40 4.64 9.62
C LYS A 51 7.53 3.29 8.94
N VAL A 52 7.48 3.27 7.62
CA VAL A 52 7.62 2.05 6.80
C VAL A 52 8.51 2.31 5.59
N PHE A 53 8.89 1.24 4.88
CA PHE A 53 9.62 1.34 3.62
C PHE A 53 8.68 1.07 2.45
N ARG A 54 8.78 1.88 1.40
CA ARG A 54 8.05 1.72 0.13
C ARG A 54 8.50 0.40 -0.52
N SER A 55 7.72 -0.65 -0.29
CA SER A 55 7.97 -2.03 -0.66
C SER A 55 6.67 -2.74 -1.02
N ARG A 56 6.72 -3.97 -1.53
CA ARG A 56 5.50 -4.72 -1.90
C ARG A 56 4.46 -4.80 -0.77
N ASP A 57 4.92 -4.79 0.48
CA ASP A 57 4.08 -4.94 1.67
C ASP A 57 3.47 -3.62 2.17
N TYR A 58 3.81 -2.46 1.58
CA TYR A 58 3.29 -1.16 2.02
C TYR A 58 1.80 -1.00 1.67
N GLU A 59 1.38 -1.45 0.49
CA GLU A 59 0.02 -1.23 -0.01
C GLU A 59 -1.02 -2.04 0.78
N PRO A 60 -0.81 -3.34 1.08
CA PRO A 60 -1.69 -4.09 1.97
C PRO A 60 -1.78 -3.46 3.37
N LEU A 61 -0.67 -2.93 3.90
CA LEU A 61 -0.67 -2.26 5.19
C LEU A 61 -1.48 -0.96 5.17
N LYS A 62 -1.33 -0.13 4.12
CA LYS A 62 -2.16 1.07 3.92
C LYS A 62 -3.64 0.71 3.83
N TRP A 63 -3.98 -0.36 3.12
CA TRP A 63 -5.35 -0.84 2.97
C TRP A 63 -5.96 -1.30 4.29
N VAL A 64 -5.19 -2.02 5.13
CA VAL A 64 -5.66 -2.39 6.48
C VAL A 64 -5.96 -1.13 7.27
N LEU A 65 -5.02 -0.17 7.33
CA LEU A 65 -5.22 1.07 8.07
C LEU A 65 -6.45 1.85 7.58
N SER A 66 -6.73 1.86 6.27
CA SER A 66 -7.90 2.58 5.74
C SER A 66 -9.24 2.02 6.20
N GLN A 67 -9.29 0.77 6.70
CA GLN A 67 -10.50 0.21 7.32
C GLN A 67 -10.78 0.81 8.71
N PHE A 68 -9.74 1.30 9.39
CA PHE A 68 -9.82 1.79 10.76
C PHE A 68 -9.78 3.32 10.87
N PHE A 69 -9.29 4.01 9.86
CA PHE A 69 -9.14 5.46 9.81
C PHE A 69 -10.01 6.06 8.71
N ARG A 70 -10.45 7.30 8.90
CA ARG A 70 -11.23 8.01 7.87
C ARG A 70 -10.38 8.41 6.67
N THR A 71 -9.12 8.73 6.92
CA THR A 71 -8.16 9.18 5.92
C THR A 71 -6.80 8.59 6.26
N VAL A 72 -6.13 7.99 5.27
CA VAL A 72 -4.77 7.45 5.42
C VAL A 72 -3.89 8.04 4.33
N ARG A 73 -2.90 8.84 4.72
CA ARG A 73 -1.96 9.48 3.81
C ARG A 73 -0.58 8.86 3.95
N ALA A 74 0.13 8.75 2.84
CA ALA A 74 1.50 8.27 2.82
C ALA A 74 2.41 9.45 2.50
N ILE A 75 3.23 9.88 3.45
CA ILE A 75 4.04 11.10 3.34
C ILE A 75 5.50 10.73 3.31
N LYS A 76 6.22 11.17 2.27
CA LYS A 76 7.69 11.14 2.24
C LYS A 76 8.18 12.52 2.72
N PRO A 77 8.84 12.62 3.88
CA PRO A 77 9.26 13.91 4.39
C PRO A 77 10.44 14.45 3.58
N GLU A 78 10.44 15.76 3.31
CA GLU A 78 11.49 16.47 2.56
C GLU A 78 12.88 16.31 3.20
N ALA A 79 12.94 16.14 4.52
CA ALA A 79 14.18 15.94 5.27
C ALA A 79 14.79 14.53 5.13
N SER A 80 14.05 13.57 4.54
CA SER A 80 14.60 12.24 4.28
C SER A 80 15.50 12.29 3.05
N ARG A 81 16.60 11.53 3.07
CA ARG A 81 17.49 11.39 1.91
C ARG A 81 16.65 11.01 0.69
N LEU A 82 16.86 11.69 -0.43
CA LEU A 82 16.12 11.42 -1.66
C LEU A 82 16.23 9.95 -2.11
N GLU A 83 17.40 9.36 -1.90
CA GLU A 83 17.71 7.95 -2.16
C GLU A 83 17.05 6.94 -1.21
N SER A 84 16.44 7.39 -0.10
CA SER A 84 15.78 6.51 0.85
C SER A 84 14.36 6.14 0.41
N ALA A 85 14.00 4.87 0.62
CA ALA A 85 12.65 4.35 0.39
C ALA A 85 11.71 4.53 1.62
N GLU A 86 12.09 5.33 2.61
CA GLU A 86 11.29 5.55 3.83
C GLU A 86 10.07 6.45 3.58
N ILE A 87 8.92 6.05 4.12
CA ILE A 87 7.64 6.76 4.04
C ILE A 87 6.91 6.66 5.39
N PHE A 88 6.07 7.65 5.69
CA PHE A 88 5.24 7.66 6.88
C PHE A 88 3.79 7.46 6.50
N LEU A 89 3.14 6.46 7.09
CA LEU A 89 1.69 6.30 6.99
C LEU A 89 1.05 7.07 8.14
N VAL A 90 0.16 8.01 7.79
CA VAL A 90 -0.57 8.87 8.70
C VAL A 90 -2.05 8.53 8.60
N GLY A 91 -2.56 7.79 9.58
CA GLY A 91 -3.99 7.51 9.77
C GLY A 91 -4.64 8.59 10.63
N GLN A 92 -5.60 9.31 10.06
CA GLN A 92 -6.35 10.37 10.73
C GLN A 92 -7.78 9.92 11.02
N ASN A 93 -8.32 10.40 12.15
CA ASN A 93 -9.68 10.16 12.59
C ASN A 93 -10.01 8.65 12.73
N TYR A 94 -9.45 8.01 13.76
CA TYR A 94 -9.77 6.63 14.09
C TYR A 94 -11.27 6.40 14.31
N ILE A 95 -11.84 5.43 13.62
CA ILE A 95 -13.28 5.13 13.61
C ILE A 95 -13.70 4.39 14.90
N ALA A 96 -12.77 3.61 15.47
CA ALA A 96 -12.95 2.66 16.57
C ALA A 96 -14.16 1.72 16.37
N PRO A 97 -14.03 0.70 15.51
CA PRO A 97 -15.06 -0.33 15.36
C PRO A 97 -15.22 -1.12 16.68
N ALA A 98 -16.48 -1.45 17.03
CA ALA A 98 -16.78 -2.19 18.26
C ALA A 98 -16.33 -3.65 18.24
N ARG A 99 -16.14 -4.21 17.04
CA ARG A 99 -15.58 -5.56 16.81
C ARG A 99 -14.58 -5.47 15.68
N ILE A 100 -13.39 -6.05 15.91
CA ILE A 100 -12.29 -6.11 14.96
C ILE A 100 -12.08 -7.57 14.59
N ASP A 101 -12.12 -7.89 13.31
CA ASP A 101 -11.76 -9.24 12.88
C ASP A 101 -10.24 -9.43 13.02
N PRO A 102 -9.78 -10.50 13.70
CA PRO A 102 -8.36 -10.72 13.97
C PRO A 102 -7.53 -10.88 12.69
N LYS A 103 -8.18 -11.25 11.58
CA LYS A 103 -7.54 -11.38 10.26
C LYS A 103 -6.89 -10.10 9.76
N PHE A 104 -7.41 -8.93 10.15
CA PHE A 104 -6.81 -7.63 9.78
C PHE A 104 -5.52 -7.34 10.56
N LEU A 105 -5.30 -8.01 11.70
CA LEU A 105 -4.14 -7.81 12.56
C LEU A 105 -3.08 -8.91 12.38
N ASP A 106 -3.42 -9.98 11.65
CA ASP A 106 -2.51 -11.09 11.37
C ASP A 106 -1.61 -10.80 10.16
N ALA A 107 -0.30 -10.69 10.40
CA ALA A 107 0.69 -10.46 9.35
C ALA A 107 0.66 -11.49 8.21
N ARG A 108 0.34 -12.75 8.52
CA ARG A 108 0.25 -13.84 7.53
C ARG A 108 -0.91 -13.65 6.55
N HIS A 109 -1.99 -13.03 6.99
CA HIS A 109 -3.16 -12.75 6.16
C HIS A 109 -3.00 -11.44 5.39
N VAL A 110 -2.45 -10.41 6.04
CA VAL A 110 -2.26 -9.08 5.43
C VAL A 110 -1.19 -9.09 4.35
N PHE A 111 -0.05 -9.75 4.60
CA PHE A 111 1.06 -9.85 3.66
C PHE A 111 1.05 -11.16 2.86
N GLY A 112 0.02 -12.00 3.03
CA GLY A 112 -0.17 -13.19 2.21
C GLY A 112 -0.32 -12.76 0.75
N GLU A 113 0.44 -13.38 -0.15
CA GLU A 113 0.40 -13.02 -1.57
C GLU A 113 -1.03 -13.15 -2.10
N VAL A 114 -1.67 -12.01 -2.36
CA VAL A 114 -2.77 -11.96 -3.29
C VAL A 114 -2.13 -11.98 -4.66
N ASP A 115 -2.03 -13.17 -5.26
CA ASP A 115 -1.83 -13.26 -6.71
C ASP A 115 -2.87 -12.35 -7.35
N ALA A 116 -2.42 -11.27 -8.01
CA ALA A 116 -3.29 -10.50 -8.86
C ALA A 116 -3.96 -11.52 -9.80
N PRO A 117 -5.30 -11.63 -9.85
CA PRO A 117 -5.91 -12.52 -10.79
C PRO A 117 -5.45 -12.08 -12.17
N LYS A 118 -4.69 -12.95 -12.85
CA LYS A 118 -4.14 -12.69 -14.19
C LYS A 118 -5.23 -12.36 -15.21
N ASP A 119 -6.50 -12.60 -14.85
CA ASP A 119 -7.67 -12.28 -15.65
C ASP A 119 -8.69 -11.41 -14.88
N ARG A 120 -8.41 -10.11 -14.72
CA ARG A 120 -9.44 -9.13 -14.31
C ARG A 120 -10.71 -9.21 -15.18
N ALA A 121 -10.57 -9.60 -16.45
CA ALA A 121 -11.68 -9.78 -17.38
C ALA A 121 -12.62 -10.95 -17.01
N ALA A 122 -12.07 -12.04 -16.47
CA ALA A 122 -12.88 -13.21 -16.09
C ALA A 122 -13.80 -12.89 -14.91
N LEU A 123 -13.27 -12.20 -13.88
CA LEU A 123 -14.03 -11.80 -12.69
C LEU A 123 -15.17 -10.82 -13.00
N VAL A 124 -14.93 -9.85 -13.89
CA VAL A 124 -16.00 -8.91 -14.32
C VAL A 124 -17.10 -9.66 -15.07
N SER A 125 -16.76 -10.68 -15.87
CA SER A 125 -17.74 -11.46 -16.62
C SER A 125 -18.59 -12.39 -15.73
N THR A 126 -18.02 -12.95 -14.67
CA THR A 126 -18.77 -13.74 -13.67
C THR A 126 -19.67 -12.84 -12.84
N PHE A 127 -19.18 -11.67 -12.40
CA PHE A 127 -20.00 -10.70 -11.68
C PHE A 127 -21.17 -10.18 -12.53
N LEU A 128 -20.95 -9.83 -13.80
CA LEU A 128 -22.03 -9.41 -14.71
C LEU A 128 -23.04 -10.55 -15.01
N LYS A 129 -22.61 -11.81 -14.99
CA LYS A 129 -23.50 -12.97 -15.12
C LYS A 129 -24.36 -13.17 -13.88
N GLU A 130 -23.79 -12.95 -12.69
CA GLU A 130 -24.53 -13.01 -11.43
C GLU A 130 -25.59 -11.90 -11.33
N SER A 131 -25.30 -10.69 -11.82
CA SER A 131 -26.27 -9.59 -11.84
C SER A 131 -27.48 -9.84 -12.76
N ARG A 132 -27.35 -10.66 -13.83
CA ARG A 132 -28.51 -11.06 -14.67
C ARG A 132 -29.36 -12.16 -14.04
N LYS A 133 -28.80 -12.98 -13.17
CA LYS A 133 -29.56 -14.04 -12.47
C LYS A 133 -30.32 -13.49 -11.26
N LYS A 134 -29.88 -12.36 -10.70
CA LYS A 134 -30.46 -11.71 -9.52
C LYS A 134 -31.53 -10.65 -9.84
N SER A 135 -31.89 -10.44 -11.11
CA SER A 135 -32.90 -9.47 -11.57
C SER A 135 -34.35 -9.95 -11.41
N LYS A 136 -34.64 -10.86 -10.47
CA LYS A 136 -35.99 -11.39 -10.26
C LYS A 136 -36.37 -11.55 -8.78
N ASP A 137 -35.93 -10.65 -7.92
CA ASP A 137 -36.64 -10.31 -6.67
C ASP A 137 -36.22 -8.91 -6.18
N SER A 138 -37.21 -8.17 -5.66
CA SER A 138 -37.27 -6.70 -5.62
C SER A 138 -36.83 -6.11 -4.26
N ILE A 139 -36.22 -4.91 -4.32
CA ILE A 139 -36.30 -3.74 -3.41
C ILE A 139 -35.85 -3.91 -1.93
N GLU A 140 -34.76 -3.24 -1.55
CA GLU A 140 -34.84 -2.09 -0.63
C GLU A 140 -33.58 -1.20 -0.70
N GLU A 141 -33.86 0.10 -0.72
CA GLU A 141 -33.00 1.26 -0.86
C GLU A 141 -32.12 1.46 0.38
N SER A 142 -30.80 1.56 0.23
CA SER A 142 -29.99 2.39 1.12
C SER A 142 -28.77 2.96 0.39
N THR A 143 -28.79 4.28 0.26
CA THR A 143 -27.81 5.12 -0.41
C THR A 143 -26.48 5.14 0.34
N LEU A 144 -25.41 4.63 -0.29
CA LEU A 144 -24.03 4.94 0.07
C LEU A 144 -23.51 6.05 -0.87
N PRO A 145 -22.94 7.15 -0.35
CA PRO A 145 -22.39 8.20 -1.20
C PRO A 145 -21.10 7.71 -1.86
N LYS A 146 -21.04 7.83 -3.18
CA LYS A 146 -19.80 7.76 -3.96
C LYS A 146 -18.85 8.83 -3.43
N ARG A 147 -17.68 8.45 -2.90
CA ARG A 147 -16.64 9.42 -2.52
C ARG A 147 -15.56 9.41 -3.60
N GLY A 148 -15.30 10.61 -4.10
CA GLY A 148 -14.63 10.91 -5.36
C GLY A 148 -13.18 10.46 -5.43
N THR A 149 -12.80 10.20 -6.66
CA THR A 149 -11.45 10.13 -7.20
C THR A 149 -10.85 11.54 -7.26
N ASP A 150 -10.47 12.10 -6.11
CA ASP A 150 -9.76 13.38 -6.03
C ASP A 150 -8.39 13.24 -5.32
N GLU A 151 -8.04 12.03 -4.85
CA GLU A 151 -6.83 11.79 -4.04
C GLU A 151 -5.59 11.37 -4.87
N ASP A 152 -5.76 11.05 -6.16
CA ASP A 152 -4.66 10.65 -7.05
C ASP A 152 -3.93 11.88 -7.65
N GLU A 153 -4.56 13.06 -7.65
CA GLU A 153 -4.03 14.27 -8.31
C GLU A 153 -3.00 15.02 -7.44
N GLU A 154 -3.20 15.09 -6.12
CA GLU A 154 -2.24 15.70 -5.18
C GLU A 154 -0.91 14.93 -5.13
N ASP A 155 -0.93 13.59 -5.20
CA ASP A 155 0.27 12.76 -5.18
C ASP A 155 1.09 12.89 -6.49
N LEU A 156 0.42 13.06 -7.63
CA LEU A 156 1.05 13.31 -8.93
C LEU A 156 1.69 14.71 -9.02
N GLU A 157 1.06 15.71 -8.42
CA GLU A 157 1.57 17.09 -8.45
C GLU A 157 2.81 17.26 -7.57
N VAL A 158 2.83 16.58 -6.41
CA VAL A 158 4.02 16.52 -5.54
C VAL A 158 5.17 15.75 -6.21
N GLU A 159 4.91 14.61 -6.86
CA GLU A 159 5.94 13.88 -7.61
C GLU A 159 6.49 14.70 -8.79
N THR A 160 5.64 15.47 -9.46
CA THR A 160 6.05 16.37 -10.55
C THR A 160 6.89 17.54 -10.06
N GLN A 161 6.55 18.14 -8.92
CA GLN A 161 7.30 19.25 -8.33
C GLN A 161 8.67 18.79 -7.82
N VAL A 162 8.74 17.62 -7.20
CA VAL A 162 10.00 17.00 -6.76
C VAL A 162 10.90 16.69 -7.95
N GLN A 163 10.36 16.16 -9.05
CA GLN A 163 11.16 15.88 -10.24
C GLN A 163 11.76 17.15 -10.87
N ARG A 164 11.00 18.25 -10.92
CA ARG A 164 11.51 19.54 -11.44
C ARG A 164 12.65 20.10 -10.59
N LEU A 165 12.56 19.98 -9.26
CA LEU A 165 13.62 20.45 -8.36
C LEU A 165 14.90 19.63 -8.48
N LEU A 166 14.78 18.32 -8.75
CA LEU A 166 15.93 17.46 -9.00
C LEU A 166 16.61 17.76 -10.33
N ASP A 167 15.83 18.00 -11.37
CA ASP A 167 16.34 18.37 -12.69
C ASP A 167 17.04 19.75 -12.66
N GLU A 168 16.64 20.64 -11.75
CA GLU A 168 17.25 21.95 -11.53
C GLU A 168 18.57 21.85 -10.74
N GLU A 169 18.63 21.01 -9.70
CA GLU A 169 19.88 20.72 -8.99
C GLU A 169 20.93 20.04 -9.89
N GLU A 170 20.52 19.13 -10.78
CA GLU A 170 21.45 18.44 -11.68
C GLU A 170 22.05 19.39 -12.73
N LYS A 171 21.31 20.44 -13.12
CA LYS A 171 21.81 21.52 -13.99
C LYS A 171 22.80 22.44 -13.28
N LEU A 172 22.65 22.66 -11.97
CA LEU A 172 23.60 23.46 -11.19
C LEU A 172 24.93 22.73 -10.97
N LYS A 173 24.93 21.40 -10.85
CA LYS A 173 26.15 20.58 -10.64
C LYS A 173 26.96 20.33 -11.92
N LYS A 174 26.43 20.65 -13.10
CA LYS A 174 27.10 20.51 -14.41
C LYS A 174 27.69 21.83 -14.94
N LYS A 175 27.63 22.92 -14.17
CA LYS A 175 28.37 24.17 -14.40
C LYS A 175 29.57 24.26 -13.46
#